data_AF-T0ZCI4-F1
#
_entry.id   AF-T0ZCI4-F1
#
_cell.length_a   1.000
_cell.length_b   1.000
_cell.length_c   1.000
_cell.angle_alpha   90.00
_cell.angle_beta   90.00
_cell.angle_gamma   90.00
#
_symmetry.space_group_name_H-M   'P 1'
#
loop_
_entity.id
_entity.type
_entity.pdbx_description
1 polymer ?
#
loop_
_entity_poly.entity_id
_entity_poly.type
_entity_poly.pdbx_seq_one_letter_code
_entity_poly.pdbx_strand_id
1 'polypeptide(L)'
;GTEVRGRDVHTEIPVRDYRAALGGSVTTQGLTGGLEVTVPPGCPSGRTMRVPGKGIPALRAGGKDGDLFLKVRVTPSNRSPLTDAERAAYLELAKADSAGG
;
A
#
# COMPACT_ATOMS: atom_id res chain seq x y z
N GLY A 1 -3.97 -11.71 3.39
CA GLY A 1 -4.60 -11.96 4.71
C GLY A 1 -3.76 -11.32 5.79
N THR A 2 -4.32 -11.09 6.98
CA THR A 2 -3.58 -10.56 8.13
C THR A 2 -2.99 -11.72 8.92
N GLU A 3 -1.69 -11.67 9.20
CA GLU A 3 -0.94 -12.64 10.00
C GLU A 3 -0.33 -11.93 11.22
N VAL A 4 -0.34 -12.57 12.38
CA VAL A 4 0.24 -12.03 13.61
C VAL A 4 1.46 -12.87 14.00
N ARG A 5 2.60 -12.21 14.21
CA ARG A 5 3.87 -12.84 14.63
C ARG A 5 4.32 -12.22 15.94
N GLY A 6 4.01 -12.89 17.04
CA GLY A 6 4.19 -12.32 18.38
C GLY A 6 3.27 -11.11 18.56
N ARG A 7 3.83 -9.90 18.49
CA ARG A 7 3.06 -8.63 18.52
C ARG A 7 3.11 -7.87 17.21
N ASP A 8 3.90 -8.34 16.26
CA ASP A 8 3.99 -7.73 14.95
C ASP A 8 2.83 -8.21 14.10
N VAL A 9 2.25 -7.29 13.34
CA VAL A 9 1.13 -7.59 12.44
C VAL A 9 1.60 -7.45 11.02
N HIS A 10 1.37 -8.48 10.22
CA HIS A 10 1.67 -8.51 8.80
C HIS A 10 0.36 -8.49 8.04
N THR A 11 0.15 -7.51 7.18
CA THR A 11 -1.04 -7.45 6.34
C THR A 11 -0.70 -6.91 4.96
N GLU A 12 -1.67 -6.96 4.06
CA GLU A 12 -1.52 -6.53 2.68
C GLU A 12 -2.46 -5.35 2.41
N ILE A 13 -1.94 -4.30 1.77
CA ILE A 13 -2.72 -3.12 1.38
C ILE A 13 -2.80 -3.02 -0.14
N PRO A 14 -4.00 -2.80 -0.71
CA PRO A 14 -4.12 -2.47 -2.12
C PRO A 14 -3.59 -1.06 -2.34
N VAL A 15 -2.67 -0.92 -3.30
CA VAL A 15 -2.18 0.38 -3.77
C VAL A 15 -2.53 0.50 -5.24
N ARG A 16 -3.13 1.63 -5.63
CA ARG A 16 -3.43 1.89 -7.04
C ARG A 16 -2.13 1.97 -7.82
N ASP A 17 -2.11 1.37 -9.00
CA ASP A 17 -1.03 1.45 -9.97
C ASP A 17 -0.42 2.85 -10.14
N TYR A 18 -1.24 3.89 -10.35
CA TYR A 18 -0.74 5.25 -10.49
C TYR A 18 -0.05 5.75 -9.21
N ARG A 19 -0.51 5.34 -8.03
CA ARG A 19 0.08 5.70 -6.73
C ARG A 19 1.39 4.95 -6.49
N ALA A 20 1.45 3.69 -6.93
CA ALA A 20 2.67 2.89 -6.88
C ALA A 20 3.74 3.46 -7.83
N ALA A 21 3.34 3.90 -9.03
CA ALA A 21 4.23 4.50 -10.01
C ALA A 21 4.72 5.90 -9.58
N LEU A 22 3.80 6.81 -9.23
CA LEU A 22 4.10 8.22 -8.97
C LEU A 22 4.48 8.52 -7.51
N GLY A 23 4.16 7.61 -6.58
CA GLY A 23 4.27 7.84 -5.15
C GLY A 23 3.13 8.68 -4.57
N GLY A 24 3.21 8.94 -3.27
CA GLY A 24 2.25 9.74 -2.51
C GLY A 24 1.85 9.07 -1.20
N SER A 25 0.64 9.36 -0.72
CA SER A 25 0.10 8.77 0.51
C SER A 25 -1.08 7.84 0.24
N VAL A 26 -1.23 6.82 1.08
CA VAL A 26 -2.40 5.94 1.15
C VAL A 26 -2.88 5.88 2.59
N THR A 27 -4.17 6.09 2.80
CA THR A 27 -4.80 5.86 4.10
C THR A 27 -5.31 4.43 4.17
N THR A 28 -4.95 3.72 5.23
CA THR A 28 -5.42 2.36 5.53
C THR A 28 -5.91 2.29 6.97
N GLN A 29 -6.49 1.16 7.35
CA GLN A 29 -6.85 0.88 8.75
C GLN A 29 -5.71 0.11 9.43
N GLY A 30 -5.16 0.69 10.49
CA GLY A 30 -4.33 0.00 11.45
C GLY A 30 -5.17 -0.56 12.61
N LEU A 31 -4.50 -1.23 13.56
CA LEU A 31 -5.16 -1.81 14.73
C LEU A 31 -5.84 -0.78 15.64
N THR A 32 -5.26 0.43 15.73
CA THR A 32 -5.74 1.50 16.64
C THR A 32 -6.47 2.62 15.89
N GLY A 33 -6.86 2.41 14.63
CA GLY A 33 -7.55 3.39 13.80
C GLY A 33 -6.89 3.66 12.45
N GLY A 34 -7.25 4.79 11.84
CA GLY A 34 -6.70 5.21 10.54
C GLY A 34 -5.19 5.42 10.58
N LEU A 35 -4.50 4.99 9.54
CA LEU A 35 -3.06 5.09 9.37
C LEU A 35 -2.76 5.62 7.98
N GLU A 36 -2.04 6.73 7.90
CA GLU A 36 -1.49 7.22 6.64
C GLU A 36 -0.10 6.61 6.40
N VAL A 37 0.13 6.17 5.17
CA VAL A 37 1.34 5.47 4.77
C VAL A 37 1.88 6.09 3.50
N THR A 38 3.12 6.54 3.54
CA THR A 38 3.82 7.08 2.37
C THR A 38 4.30 5.95 1.47
N VAL A 39 3.86 5.98 0.21
CA VAL A 39 4.32 5.10 -0.86
C VAL A 39 5.37 5.86 -1.67
N PRO A 40 6.63 5.38 -1.74
CA PRO A 40 7.64 6.02 -2.57
C PRO A 40 7.32 5.83 -4.06
N PRO A 41 7.78 6.72 -4.95
CA PRO A 41 7.65 6.52 -6.39
C PRO A 41 8.34 5.22 -6.83
N GLY A 42 7.80 4.58 -7.87
CA GLY A 42 8.30 3.30 -8.37
C GLY A 42 8.19 2.14 -7.37
N CYS A 43 7.15 2.13 -6.52
CA CYS A 43 6.94 1.08 -5.53
C CYS A 43 6.43 -0.21 -6.20
N PRO A 44 7.21 -1.32 -6.20
CA PRO A 44 6.75 -2.56 -6.79
C PRO A 44 5.73 -3.27 -5.90
N SER A 45 4.88 -4.09 -6.52
CA SER A 45 4.05 -5.05 -5.79
C SER A 45 4.94 -6.02 -4.99
N GLY A 46 4.48 -6.43 -3.82
CA GLY A 46 5.20 -7.29 -2.89
C GLY A 46 6.17 -6.57 -1.95
N ARG A 47 6.48 -5.29 -2.17
CA ARG A 47 7.30 -4.51 -1.24
C ARG A 47 6.64 -4.47 0.14
N THR A 48 7.41 -4.78 1.19
CA THR A 48 6.94 -4.66 2.57
C THR A 48 7.46 -3.38 3.20
N MET A 49 6.56 -2.62 3.82
CA MET A 49 6.86 -1.39 4.54
C MET A 49 6.59 -1.58 6.02
N ARG A 50 7.50 -1.13 6.88
CA ARG A 50 7.36 -1.23 8.33
C ARG A 50 6.87 0.08 8.92
N VAL A 51 5.81 0.01 9.71
CA VAL A 51 5.26 1.13 10.48
C VAL A 51 5.47 0.82 11.96
N PRO A 52 6.46 1.46 12.61
CA PRO A 52 6.88 1.10 13.96
C PRO A 52 5.79 1.46 14.98
N GLY A 53 5.60 0.59 15.97
CA GLY A 53 4.65 0.81 17.07
C GLY A 53 3.17 0.80 16.67
N LYS A 54 2.84 0.30 15.47
CA LYS A 54 1.44 0.16 14.99
C LYS A 54 0.94 -1.29 14.97
N GLY A 55 1.70 -2.21 15.55
CA GLY A 55 1.31 -3.58 15.82
C GLY A 55 0.47 -3.71 17.10
N ILE A 56 0.48 -4.88 17.72
CA ILE A 56 -0.32 -5.18 18.91
C ILE A 56 0.21 -4.39 20.12
N PRO A 57 -0.65 -3.67 20.86
CA PRO A 57 -0.26 -2.93 22.05
C PRO A 57 0.35 -3.83 23.14
N ALA A 58 1.29 -3.29 23.91
CA ALA A 58 1.82 -4.00 25.07
C ALA A 58 0.78 -4.13 26.20
N LEU A 59 0.72 -5.30 26.84
CA LEU A 59 -0.18 -5.55 27.99
C LEU A 59 0.24 -4.84 29.28
N ARG A 60 1.52 -4.52 29.42
CA ARG A 60 2.07 -3.85 30.61
C ARG A 60 2.39 -2.39 30.29
N ALA A 61 2.10 -1.52 31.24
CA ALA A 61 2.55 -0.12 31.19
C ALA A 61 4.08 -0.07 31.01
N GLY A 62 4.54 0.67 30.00
CA GLY A 62 5.96 0.78 29.65
C GLY A 62 6.50 -0.32 28.71
N GLY A 63 5.67 -1.29 28.28
CA GLY A 63 6.07 -2.24 27.25
C GLY A 63 6.07 -1.61 25.85
N LYS A 64 7.01 -2.00 25.00
CA LYS A 64 7.09 -1.52 23.59
C LYS A 64 6.01 -2.18 22.74
N ASP A 65 5.21 -1.44 21.99
CA ASP A 65 4.23 -2.01 21.05
C ASP A 65 4.90 -2.79 19.92
N GLY A 66 4.15 -3.71 19.30
CA GLY A 66 4.60 -4.37 18.08
C GLY A 66 4.66 -3.44 16.87
N ASP A 67 5.25 -3.92 15.78
CA ASP A 67 5.31 -3.19 14.51
C ASP A 67 4.25 -3.70 13.51
N LEU A 68 3.83 -2.83 12.60
CA LEU A 68 2.94 -3.19 11.50
C LEU A 68 3.75 -3.30 10.20
N PHE A 69 3.65 -4.44 9.53
CA PHE A 69 4.27 -4.72 8.26
C PHE A 69 3.20 -4.76 7.16
N LEU A 70 3.29 -3.80 6.24
CA LEU A 70 2.36 -3.60 5.14
C LEU A 70 3.00 -4.10 3.86
N LYS A 71 2.53 -5.23 3.34
CA LYS A 71 2.87 -5.70 1.99
C LYS A 71 2.02 -4.95 0.98
N VAL A 72 2.66 -4.30 0.02
CA VAL A 72 2.00 -3.59 -1.07
C VAL A 72 1.47 -4.61 -2.07
N ARG A 73 0.19 -4.53 -2.41
CA ARG A 73 -0.38 -5.21 -3.57
C ARG A 73 -0.82 -4.16 -4.57
N VAL A 74 -0.10 -4.04 -5.68
CA VAL A 74 -0.48 -3.11 -6.74
C VAL A 74 -1.73 -3.65 -7.44
N THR A 75 -2.74 -2.79 -7.57
CA THR A 75 -4.01 -3.11 -8.23
C THR A 75 -4.35 -2.04 -9.26
N PRO A 76 -5.04 -2.40 -10.37
CA PRO A 76 -5.56 -1.40 -11.30
C PRO A 76 -6.65 -0.52 -10.65
N SER A 77 -7.24 0.40 -11.42
CA SER A 77 -8.43 1.15 -11.02
C SER A 77 -9.53 0.21 -10.48
N ASN A 78 -10.28 0.66 -9.47
CA ASN A 78 -11.43 -0.07 -8.94
C ASN A 78 -12.70 0.06 -9.80
N ARG A 79 -12.67 0.89 -10.82
CA ARG A 79 -13.81 1.04 -11.73
C ARG A 79 -13.79 -0.06 -12.78
N SER A 80 -14.94 -0.72 -12.91
CA SER A 80 -15.22 -1.69 -13.97
C SER A 80 -16.65 -1.47 -14.47
N PRO A 81 -16.86 -1.02 -15.73
CA PRO A 81 -15.83 -0.66 -16.70
C PRO A 81 -15.07 0.63 -16.30
N LEU A 82 -13.91 0.84 -16.91
CA LEU A 82 -13.19 2.12 -16.83
C LEU A 82 -13.99 3.22 -17.53
N THR A 83 -13.87 4.45 -17.04
CA THR A 83 -14.36 5.61 -17.79
C THR A 83 -13.52 5.84 -19.06
N ASP A 84 -14.06 6.53 -20.05
CA ASP A 84 -13.33 6.87 -21.28
C ASP A 84 -12.02 7.63 -20.99
N ALA A 85 -12.06 8.54 -20.01
CA ALA A 85 -10.89 9.30 -19.58
C ALA A 85 -9.81 8.40 -18.94
N GLU A 86 -10.20 7.49 -18.03
CA GLU A 86 -9.26 6.53 -17.45
C GLU A 86 -8.66 5.62 -18.52
N ARG A 87 -9.50 5.08 -19.41
CA ARG A 87 -9.08 4.22 -20.51
C ARG A 87 -8.09 4.95 -21.42
N ALA A 88 -8.37 6.21 -21.78
CA ALA A 88 -7.46 7.02 -22.57
C ALA A 88 -6.10 7.21 -21.87
N ALA A 89 -6.09 7.53 -20.57
CA ALA A 89 -4.86 7.69 -19.80
C ALA A 89 -4.01 6.40 -19.77
N TYR A 90 -4.63 5.24 -19.57
CA TYR A 90 -3.93 3.94 -19.62
C TYR A 90 -3.36 3.63 -21.02
N LEU A 91 -4.08 3.97 -22.08
CA LEU A 91 -3.61 3.79 -23.45
C LEU A 91 -2.41 4.69 -23.77
N GLU A 92 -2.42 5.95 -23.31
CA GLU A 92 -1.27 6.83 -23.47
C GLU A 92 -0.04 6.33 -22.70
N LEU A 93 -0.23 5.81 -21.48
CA LEU A 93 0.85 5.16 -20.75
C LEU A 93 1.42 3.95 -21.51
N ALA A 94 0.56 3.10 -22.09
CA ALA A 94 1.00 1.94 -22.86
C ALA A 94 1.78 2.32 -24.14
N LYS A 95 1.41 3.43 -24.80
CA LYS A 95 2.17 3.97 -25.94
C LYS A 95 3.53 4.53 -25.51
N ALA A 96 3.58 5.23 -24.39
CA ALA A 96 4.82 5.78 -23.87
C ALA A 96 5.82 4.67 -23.48
N ASP A 97 5.33 3.58 -22.89
CA ASP A 97 6.12 2.40 -22.55
C ASP A 97 6.72 1.72 -23.80
N SER A 98 5.92 1.56 -24.86
CA SER A 98 6.40 0.94 -26.11
C SER A 98 7.32 1.82 -26.95
N ALA A 99 7.27 3.14 -26.79
CA ALA A 99 8.16 4.08 -27.46
C ALA A 99 9.51 4.27 -26.75
N GLY A 100 9.61 3.88 -25.48
CA GLY A 100 10.82 3.99 -24.65
C GLY A 100 11.72 2.75 -24.65
N GLY A 101 11.41 1.74 -25.46
CA GLY A 101 12.17 0.48 -25.61
C GLY A 101 13.13 0.49 -26.79
#